data_AF-A0A924XLH0-F1
#
_entry.id   AF-A0A924XLH0-F1
#
_cell.length_a   1.000
_cell.length_b   1.000
_cell.length_c   1.000
_cell.angle_alpha   90.00
_cell.angle_beta   90.00
_cell.angle_gamma   90.00
#
_symmetry.space_group_name_H-M   'P 1'
#
loop_
_entity.id
_entity.type
_entity.pdbx_description
1 polymer ?
#
loop_
_entity_poly.entity_id
_entity_poly.type
_entity_poly.pdbx_seq_one_letter_code
_entity_poly.pdbx_strand_id
1 'polypeptide(L)' 'MIQTIEAVIDEQGRVQLLQAVSLPQIRRALVTILEEKPTAAISETALLSEAALAEDWIKPEEDEAWSHLQTEQ' A
#
# COMPACT_ATOMS: atom_id res chain seq x y z
N MET A 1 -13.89 -18.22 -0.17
CA MET A 1 -12.67 -17.42 -0.43
C MET A 1 -13.04 -15.95 -0.30
N ILE A 2 -12.25 -15.18 0.45
CA ILE A 2 -12.43 -13.73 0.57
C ILE A 2 -11.70 -13.10 -0.63
N GLN A 3 -12.35 -12.15 -1.31
CA GLN A 3 -11.76 -11.40 -2.41
C GLN A 3 -11.85 -9.91 -2.09
N THR A 4 -10.76 -9.19 -2.30
CA THR A 4 -10.75 -7.73 -2.25
C THR A 4 -10.85 -7.22 -3.68
N ILE A 5 -11.76 -6.27 -3.92
CA ILE A 5 -12.00 -5.69 -5.23
C ILE A 5 -11.71 -4.20 -5.13
N GLU A 6 -10.93 -3.69 -6.07
CA GLU A 6 -10.64 -2.26 -6.13
C GLU A 6 -11.86 -1.49 -6.65
N ALA A 7 -12.12 -0.37 -6.00
CA ALA A 7 -13.25 0.50 -6.27
C ALA A 7 -12.86 1.94 -5.97
N VAL A 8 -13.48 2.87 -6.68
CA VAL A 8 -13.35 4.31 -6.44
C VAL A 8 -14.66 4.85 -5.88
N ILE A 9 -14.57 5.92 -5.11
CA ILE A 9 -15.73 6.66 -4.62
C ILE A 9 -15.80 7.96 -5.40
N ASP A 10 -16.90 8.15 -6.12
CA ASP A 10 -17.10 9.38 -6.88
C ASP A 10 -17.46 10.57 -5.98
N GLU A 11 -17.54 11.76 -6.59
CA GLU A 11 -17.88 13.01 -5.90
C GLU A 11 -19.28 12.97 -5.26
N GLN A 12 -20.14 12.05 -5.66
CA GLN A 12 -21.47 11.85 -5.10
C GLN A 12 -21.48 10.79 -3.98
N GLY A 13 -20.32 10.26 -3.60
CA GLY A 13 -20.15 9.25 -2.56
C GLY A 13 -20.56 7.84 -2.99
N ARG A 14 -20.68 7.56 -4.29
CA ARG A 14 -21.06 6.24 -4.79
C ARG A 14 -19.82 5.39 -5.05
N VAL A 15 -19.88 4.14 -4.61
CA VAL A 15 -18.83 3.15 -4.83
C VAL A 15 -18.96 2.61 -6.26
N GLN A 16 -17.92 2.81 -7.06
CA GLN A 16 -17.81 2.26 -8.42
C GLN A 16 -16.73 1.20 -8.46
N LEU A 17 -17.10 -0.04 -8.77
CA LEU A 17 -16.15 -1.14 -8.91
C LEU A 17 -15.33 -0.94 -10.18
N LEU A 18 -13.99 -1.03 -10.08
CA LEU A 18 -13.10 -0.90 -11.24
C LEU A 18 -13.11 -2.12 -12.16
N GLN A 19 -13.61 -3.25 -11.65
CA GLN A 19 -13.74 -4.50 -12.38
C GLN A 19 -15.12 -5.12 -12.18
N ALA A 20 -15.57 -5.86 -13.18
CA ALA A 20 -16.81 -6.62 -13.10
C ALA A 20 -16.64 -7.81 -12.13
N VAL A 21 -17.62 -7.97 -11.24
CA VAL A 21 -17.62 -9.05 -10.24
C VAL A 21 -18.77 -9.98 -10.53
N SER A 22 -18.47 -11.22 -10.91
CA SER A 22 -19.47 -12.28 -11.07
C SER A 22 -19.47 -13.17 -9.84
N LEU A 23 -20.60 -13.18 -9.11
CA LEU A 23 -20.78 -14.01 -7.93
C LEU A 23 -21.87 -15.04 -8.22
N PRO A 24 -21.64 -16.34 -7.97
CA PRO A 24 -22.60 -17.38 -8.31
C PRO A 24 -23.89 -17.33 -7.48
N GLN A 25 -23.90 -16.59 -6.37
CA GLN A 25 -25.06 -16.43 -5.48
C GLN A 25 -25.01 -15.07 -4.78
N ILE A 26 -26.19 -14.56 -4.38
CA ILE A 26 -26.33 -13.33 -3.59
C ILE A 26 -25.53 -13.44 -2.29
N ARG A 27 -24.75 -12.40 -1.95
CA ARG A 27 -23.91 -12.37 -0.75
C ARG A 27 -23.66 -10.94 -0.30
N ARG A 28 -23.38 -10.79 0.99
CA ARG A 28 -23.00 -9.50 1.61
C ARG A 28 -21.56 -9.15 1.24
N ALA A 29 -21.28 -7.87 1.08
CA ALA A 29 -19.94 -7.33 0.88
C ALA A 29 -19.57 -6.42 2.06
N LEU A 30 -18.27 -6.30 2.34
CA LEU A 30 -17.72 -5.25 3.18
C LEU A 30 -17.10 -4.19 2.27
N VAL A 31 -17.27 -2.92 2.64
CA VAL A 31 -16.63 -1.79 1.99
C VAL A 31 -15.70 -1.14 2.99
N THR A 32 -14.43 -1.04 2.64
CA THR A 32 -13.41 -0.35 3.43
C THR A 32 -13.02 0.90 2.67
N ILE A 33 -13.20 2.07 3.29
CA ILE A 33 -12.80 3.35 2.72
C ILE A 33 -11.36 3.59 3.12
N LEU A 34 -10.47 3.71 2.15
CA LEU A 34 -9.08 4.06 2.39
C LEU A 34 -8.99 5.59 2.47
N GLU A 35 -8.34 6.09 3.51
CA GLU A 35 -7.96 7.49 3.55
C GLU A 35 -6.86 7.69 2.49
N GLU A 36 -7.20 8.32 1.37
CA GLU A 36 -6.18 8.92 0.53
C GLU A 36 -5.51 9.99 1.39
N LYS A 37 -4.31 9.68 1.90
CA LYS A 37 -3.43 10.72 2.45
C LYS A 37 -3.40 11.84 1.41
N PRO A 38 -3.58 13.10 1.80
CA PRO A 38 -3.49 14.18 0.84
C PRO A 38 -2.21 13.98 0.04
N THR A 39 -2.32 14.01 -1.28
CA THR A 39 -1.20 13.90 -2.24
C THR A 39 -0.31 15.15 -2.19
N ALA A 40 -0.10 15.67 -0.98
CA ALA A 40 0.69 16.83 -0.64
C ALA A 40 1.57 16.44 0.55
N ALA A 41 2.87 16.53 0.31
CA ALA A 41 3.97 16.17 1.19
C ALA A 41 4.24 14.65 1.26
N ILE A 42 5.17 14.19 0.42
CA ILE A 42 6.30 13.45 0.98
C ILE A 42 6.66 14.22 2.25
N SER A 43 6.37 13.65 3.43
CA SER A 43 6.55 14.35 4.69
C SER A 43 7.93 14.97 4.66
N GLU A 44 8.09 16.26 4.96
CA GLU A 44 9.43 16.89 4.99
C GLU A 44 10.39 16.05 5.83
N THR A 45 9.88 15.40 6.88
CA THR A 45 10.56 14.37 7.66
C THR A 45 11.13 13.22 6.83
N ALA A 46 10.38 12.68 5.87
CA ALA A 46 10.86 11.62 4.98
C ALA A 46 11.99 12.11 4.04
N LEU A 47 11.88 13.34 3.49
CA LEU A 47 12.96 13.92 2.67
C LEU A 47 14.21 14.23 3.51
N LEU A 48 14.03 14.72 4.74
CA LEU A 48 15.14 15.01 5.66
C LEU A 48 15.77 13.74 6.23
N SER A 49 15.00 12.65 6.36
CA SER A 49 15.50 11.36 6.84
C SER A 49 16.31 10.63 5.79
N GLU A 50 16.16 10.93 4.49
CA GLU A 50 16.91 10.27 3.41
C GLU A 50 18.43 10.40 3.61
N ALA A 51 18.93 11.61 3.84
CA ALA A 51 20.35 11.85 4.07
C ALA A 51 20.85 11.19 5.37
N ALA A 52 20.07 11.27 6.45
CA ALA A 52 20.44 10.69 7.74
C ALA A 52 20.45 9.15 7.72
N LEU A 53 19.50 8.53 7.02
CA LEU A 53 19.42 7.07 6.89
C LEU A 53 20.48 6.54 5.92
N ALA A 54 20.84 7.28 4.87
CA ALA A 54 21.84 6.86 3.90
C ALA A 54 23.23 6.61 4.53
N GLU A 55 23.61 7.35 5.57
CA GLU A 55 24.91 7.19 6.24
C GLU A 55 25.05 5.83 6.95
N ASP A 56 23.98 5.33 7.55
CA ASP A 56 23.97 4.06 8.29
C ASP A 56 23.50 2.89 7.44
N TRP A 57 22.59 3.11 6.48
CA TRP A 57 21.98 2.07 5.67
C TRP A 57 22.87 1.56 4.53
N ILE A 58 23.84 2.35 4.06
CA ILE A 58 24.74 1.96 2.95
C ILE A 58 25.98 1.20 3.47
N LYS A 59 26.00 0.85 4.76
CA LYS A 59 27.09 0.10 5.37
C LYS A 59 27.08 -1.37 4.89
N PRO A 60 28.24 -1.94 4.54
CA PRO A 60 28.33 -3.33 4.07
C PRO A 60 27.84 -4.34 5.13
N GLU A 61 27.87 -3.96 6.41
CA GLU A 61 27.29 -4.75 7.51
C GLU A 61 25.77 -4.90 7.40
N GLU A 62 25.07 -3.90 6.86
CA GLU A 62 23.64 -4.01 6.57
C GLU A 62 23.42 -4.94 5.37
N ASP A 63 24.20 -4.84 4.30
CA ASP A 63 24.06 -5.77 3.16
C ASP A 63 24.22 -7.24 3.59
N GLU A 64 25.14 -7.54 4.52
CA GLU A 64 25.30 -8.87 5.12
C GLU A 64 24.07 -9.28 5.94
N ALA A 65 23.57 -8.39 6.80
CA ALA A 65 22.39 -8.66 7.63
C ALA A 65 21.13 -8.96 6.80
N TRP A 66 20.96 -8.31 5.65
CA TRP A 66 19.79 -8.47 4.79
C TRP A 66 19.92 -9.64 3.81
N SER A 67 21.15 -10.10 3.52
CA SER A 67 21.42 -11.21 2.60
C SER A 67 20.69 -12.51 2.96
N HIS A 68 20.50 -12.76 4.26
CA HIS A 68 19.84 -13.97 4.76
C HIS A 68 18.32 -13.98 4.55
N LEU A 69 17.70 -12.80 4.41
CA LEU A 69 16.24 -12.65 4.22
C LEU A 69 15.81 -12.79 2.76
N GLN A 70 16.73 -12.77 1.81
CA GLN A 70 16.42 -12.90 0.38
C GLN A 70 16.10 -14.35 -0.05
N THR A 71 16.17 -15.31 0.87
CA THR A 71 15.99 -16.74 0.57
C THR A 71 14.53 -17.21 0.66
N GLU A 72 13.58 -16.36 1.05
CA GLU A 72 12.14 -16.67 1.02
C GLU A 72 11.51 -16.17 -0.28
N GLN A 73 11.66 -16.94 -1.37
CA GLN A 73 10.81 -16.87 -2.56
C GLN A 73 9.84 -18.04 -2.62
#